data_AF-A0A1N6ID47-F1
#
_entry.id   AF-A0A1N6ID47-F1
#
_cell.length_a   1.000
_cell.length_b   1.000
_cell.length_c   1.000
_cell.angle_alpha   90.00
_cell.angle_beta   90.00
_cell.angle_gamma   90.00
#
_symmetry.space_group_name_H-M   'P 1'
#
loop_
_entity.id
_entity.type
_entity.pdbx_description
1 polymer ?
#
loop_
_entity_poly.entity_id
_entity_poly.type
_entity_poly.pdbx_seq_one_letter_code
_entity_poly.pdbx_strand_id
1 'polypeptide(L)'
;MTRIETVVEACQQLLPNDRLDEFLALVGELTPVEEEKEGAITYLFLPEVSVLLTPRGDGTLKSVTYEEGFPGEINGIRIGMTGDEVEAKLGPVDRLWPMPHPDYVLIWDSPHFFRVDLDRETEQVKKMYR
;
A
#
# COMPACT_ATOMS: atom_id res chain seq x y z
N MET A 1 -14.45 9.14 -16.84
CA MET A 1 -13.71 8.25 -15.94
C MET A 1 -12.87 7.31 -16.80
N THR A 2 -11.55 7.44 -16.71
CA THR A 2 -10.60 6.55 -17.37
C THR A 2 -10.46 5.24 -16.58
N ARG A 3 -9.94 4.18 -17.20
CA ARG A 3 -9.65 2.92 -16.49
C ARG A 3 -8.73 3.15 -15.28
N ILE A 4 -7.72 3.99 -15.43
CA ILE A 4 -6.77 4.30 -14.34
C ILE A 4 -7.48 4.95 -13.16
N GLU A 5 -8.38 5.91 -13.41
CA GLU A 5 -9.18 6.54 -12.33
C GLU A 5 -10.01 5.49 -11.57
N THR A 6 -10.67 4.56 -12.26
CA THR A 6 -11.40 3.46 -11.63
C THR A 6 -10.51 2.55 -10.78
N VAL A 7 -9.32 2.19 -11.28
CA VAL A 7 -8.36 1.35 -10.55
C VAL A 7 -7.89 2.07 -9.29
N VAL A 8 -7.54 3.36 -9.40
CA VAL A 8 -7.10 4.17 -8.25
C VAL A 8 -8.20 4.23 -7.19
N GLU A 9 -9.44 4.57 -7.58
CA GLU A 9 -10.58 4.62 -6.66
C GLU A 9 -10.83 3.27 -5.97
N ALA A 10 -10.73 2.16 -6.70
CA ALA A 10 -10.85 0.82 -6.13
C ALA A 10 -9.74 0.53 -5.11
N CYS A 11 -8.49 0.86 -5.44
CA CYS A 11 -7.33 0.68 -4.57
C CYS A 11 -7.42 1.54 -3.29
N GLN A 12 -8.05 2.71 -3.33
CA GLN A 12 -8.25 3.58 -2.16
C GLN A 12 -9.22 2.98 -1.12
N GLN A 13 -10.18 2.19 -1.59
CA GLN A 13 -11.18 1.56 -0.73
C GLN A 13 -10.70 0.22 -0.16
N LEU A 14 -9.67 -0.37 -0.79
CA LEU A 14 -9.18 -1.71 -0.47
C LEU A 14 -8.58 -1.81 0.94
N LEU A 15 -9.00 -2.83 1.67
CA LEU A 15 -8.58 -3.15 3.03
C LEU A 15 -8.05 -4.59 3.13
N PRO A 16 -7.23 -4.89 4.15
CA PRO A 16 -6.95 -6.27 4.52
C PRO A 16 -8.25 -7.04 4.81
N ASN A 17 -8.26 -8.31 4.39
CA ASN A 17 -9.39 -9.25 4.42
C ASN A 17 -10.48 -9.01 3.36
N ASP A 18 -10.37 -7.99 2.52
CA ASP A 18 -11.22 -7.87 1.34
C ASP A 18 -10.98 -9.03 0.37
N ARG A 19 -12.02 -9.35 -0.39
CA ARG A 19 -12.03 -10.48 -1.34
C ARG A 19 -11.32 -10.07 -2.63
N LEU A 20 -10.28 -10.82 -2.99
CA LEU A 20 -9.47 -10.51 -4.18
C LEU A 20 -10.31 -10.61 -5.46
N ASP A 21 -11.14 -11.65 -5.61
CA ASP A 21 -11.96 -11.85 -6.80
C ASP A 21 -13.02 -10.74 -7.01
N GLU A 22 -13.58 -10.19 -5.94
CA GLU A 22 -14.48 -9.03 -6.00
C GLU A 22 -13.74 -7.78 -6.50
N PHE A 23 -12.51 -7.55 -6.03
CA PHE A 23 -11.66 -6.49 -6.54
C PHE A 23 -11.31 -6.71 -8.03
N LEU A 24 -10.90 -7.93 -8.41
CA LEU A 24 -10.57 -8.29 -9.80
C LEU A 24 -11.77 -8.12 -10.75
N ALA A 25 -12.98 -8.42 -10.29
CA ALA A 25 -14.20 -8.20 -11.08
C ALA A 25 -14.43 -6.71 -11.40
N LEU A 26 -13.92 -5.79 -10.56
CA LEU A 26 -14.03 -4.35 -10.76
C LEU A 26 -12.93 -3.80 -11.67
N VAL A 27 -11.67 -4.22 -11.47
CA VAL A 27 -10.50 -3.61 -12.13
C VAL A 27 -10.01 -4.37 -13.37
N GLY A 28 -10.47 -5.61 -13.56
CA GLY A 28 -10.02 -6.52 -14.60
C GLY A 28 -8.85 -7.42 -14.16
N GLU A 29 -8.34 -8.21 -15.10
CA GLU A 29 -7.25 -9.17 -14.84
C GLU A 29 -5.92 -8.47 -14.50
N LEU A 30 -5.19 -9.03 -13.54
CA LEU A 30 -3.86 -8.58 -13.11
C LEU A 30 -2.77 -9.47 -13.70
N THR A 31 -1.56 -8.91 -13.83
CA THR A 31 -0.38 -9.72 -14.10
C THR A 31 0.17 -10.27 -12.77
N PRO A 32 0.16 -11.60 -12.57
CA PRO A 32 0.80 -12.17 -11.39
C PRO A 32 2.31 -11.93 -11.44
N VAL A 33 2.88 -11.56 -10.30
CA VAL A 33 4.32 -11.49 -10.12
C VAL A 33 4.67 -12.45 -8.99
N GLU A 34 5.30 -13.56 -9.34
CA GLU A 34 5.84 -14.48 -8.36
C GLU A 34 7.17 -13.93 -7.86
N GLU A 35 7.19 -13.47 -6.60
CA GLU A 35 8.44 -13.14 -5.91
C GLU A 35 8.75 -14.25 -4.91
N GLU A 36 9.80 -15.03 -5.20
CA GLU A 36 10.21 -16.13 -4.35
C GLU A 36 10.98 -15.61 -3.13
N LYS A 37 10.31 -15.55 -1.98
CA LYS A 37 10.96 -15.36 -0.68
C LYS A 37 10.35 -16.31 0.35
N GLU A 38 11.14 -17.28 0.80
CA GLU A 38 10.82 -18.22 1.90
C GLU A 38 9.39 -18.82 1.87
N GLY A 39 9.04 -19.50 0.77
CA GLY A 39 7.77 -20.21 0.63
C GLY A 39 6.70 -19.40 -0.12
N ALA A 40 6.84 -19.35 -1.45
CA ALA A 40 5.86 -18.95 -2.46
C ALA A 40 4.71 -18.03 -1.96
N ILE A 41 5.02 -16.76 -1.71
CA ILE A 41 3.98 -15.73 -1.65
C ILE A 41 3.79 -15.24 -3.09
N THR A 42 2.67 -15.62 -3.72
CA THR A 42 2.27 -15.03 -5.00
C THR A 42 1.79 -13.62 -4.74
N TYR A 43 2.42 -12.62 -5.36
CA TYR A 43 1.93 -11.26 -5.36
C TYR A 43 1.21 -10.98 -6.69
N LEU A 44 0.24 -10.06 -6.67
CA LEU A 44 -0.37 -9.54 -7.89
C LEU A 44 -0.01 -8.07 -8.01
N PHE A 45 0.63 -7.70 -9.12
CA PHE A 45 1.07 -6.33 -9.35
C PHE A 45 0.17 -5.64 -10.38
N LEU A 46 -0.21 -4.42 -10.06
CA LEU A 46 -0.91 -3.46 -10.89
C LEU A 46 0.11 -2.43 -11.41
N PRO A 47 0.83 -2.72 -12.51
CA PRO A 47 1.88 -1.84 -13.01
C PRO A 47 1.37 -0.47 -13.47
N GLU A 48 0.10 -0.35 -13.86
CA GLU A 48 -0.50 0.91 -14.29
C GLU A 48 -0.63 1.94 -13.15
N VAL A 49 -0.61 1.48 -11.89
CA VAL A 49 -0.77 2.32 -10.70
C VAL A 49 0.25 2.00 -9.61
N SER A 50 1.26 1.16 -9.85
CA SER A 50 2.26 0.77 -8.85
C SER A 50 1.66 0.23 -7.53
N VAL A 51 0.72 -0.72 -7.63
CA VAL A 51 0.10 -1.36 -6.44
C VAL A 51 0.40 -2.86 -6.41
N LEU A 52 0.80 -3.36 -5.24
CA LEU A 52 1.06 -4.77 -4.99
C LEU A 52 0.00 -5.33 -4.03
N LEU A 53 -0.67 -6.40 -4.45
CA LEU A 53 -1.65 -7.13 -3.64
C LEU A 53 -1.03 -8.44 -3.16
N THR A 54 -1.18 -8.72 -1.87
CA THR A 54 -0.73 -9.98 -1.27
C THR A 54 -1.96 -10.81 -0.86
N PRO A 55 -2.39 -11.80 -1.66
CA PRO A 55 -3.47 -12.70 -1.27
C PRO A 55 -3.06 -13.68 -0.16
N ARG A 56 -4.06 -14.16 0.56
CA ARG A 56 -4.02 -15.35 1.41
C ARG A 56 -4.49 -16.56 0.59
N GLY A 57 -4.22 -17.76 1.10
CA GLY A 57 -4.68 -19.00 0.47
C GLY A 57 -6.20 -19.18 0.44
N ASP A 58 -6.96 -18.38 1.19
CA ASP A 58 -8.43 -18.38 1.20
C ASP A 58 -9.06 -17.38 0.20
N GLY A 59 -8.25 -16.68 -0.58
CA GLY A 59 -8.70 -15.69 -1.57
C GLY A 59 -8.98 -14.29 -1.02
N THR A 60 -8.72 -14.04 0.27
CA THR A 60 -8.76 -12.69 0.85
C THR A 60 -7.40 -12.02 0.80
N LEU A 61 -7.34 -10.70 0.94
CA LEU A 61 -6.10 -9.96 0.97
C LEU A 61 -5.44 -10.02 2.36
N LYS A 62 -4.15 -10.35 2.38
CA LYS A 62 -3.28 -10.21 3.55
C LYS A 62 -2.86 -8.75 3.75
N SER A 63 -2.48 -8.08 2.67
CA SER A 63 -1.99 -6.70 2.67
C SER A 63 -2.07 -6.06 1.30
N VAL A 64 -2.08 -4.73 1.28
CA VAL A 64 -2.02 -3.88 0.09
C VAL A 64 -0.83 -2.93 0.23
N THR A 65 0.05 -2.92 -0.78
CA THR A 65 1.21 -2.02 -0.82
C THR A 65 1.08 -1.05 -1.97
N TYR A 66 1.28 0.23 -1.69
CA TYR A 66 1.30 1.30 -2.69
C TYR A 66 2.74 1.79 -2.82
N GLU A 67 3.29 1.68 -4.02
CA GLU A 67 4.70 1.97 -4.28
C GLU A 67 4.88 3.31 -5.00
N GLU A 68 6.14 3.68 -5.21
CA GLU A 68 6.51 4.84 -6.00
C GLU A 68 5.84 4.77 -7.40
N GLY A 69 5.16 5.86 -7.76
CA GLY A 69 4.33 5.94 -8.97
C GLY A 69 2.83 5.74 -8.75
N PHE A 70 2.38 5.35 -7.54
CA PHE A 70 0.95 5.34 -7.24
C PHE A 70 0.38 6.76 -7.30
N PRO A 71 -0.63 7.03 -8.16
CA PRO A 71 -1.09 8.40 -8.42
C PRO A 71 -2.18 8.88 -7.44
N GLY A 72 -2.69 7.99 -6.58
CA GLY A 72 -3.78 8.27 -5.64
C GLY A 72 -3.31 8.68 -4.25
N GLU A 73 -4.27 8.83 -3.34
CA GLU A 73 -4.01 9.02 -1.90
C GLU A 73 -4.68 7.95 -1.06
N ILE A 74 -4.02 7.52 0.01
CA ILE A 74 -4.56 6.57 0.99
C ILE A 74 -4.65 7.27 2.34
N ASN A 75 -5.84 7.34 2.91
CA ASN A 75 -6.12 8.14 4.12
C ASN A 75 -5.66 9.61 3.99
N GLY A 76 -5.72 10.16 2.77
CA GLY A 76 -5.25 11.52 2.46
C GLY A 76 -3.74 11.68 2.32
N ILE A 77 -2.97 10.58 2.35
CA ILE A 77 -1.52 10.53 2.18
C ILE A 77 -1.14 10.12 0.75
N ARG A 78 -0.18 10.82 0.16
CA ARG A 78 0.35 10.55 -1.18
C ARG A 78 1.82 10.18 -1.13
N ILE A 79 2.28 9.43 -2.14
CA ILE A 79 3.71 9.29 -2.42
C ILE A 79 4.33 10.69 -2.62
N GLY A 80 5.52 10.90 -2.05
CA GLY A 80 6.25 12.17 -2.11
C GLY A 80 5.94 13.17 -1.00
N MET A 81 4.94 12.94 -0.14
CA MET A 81 4.68 13.79 1.03
C MET A 81 5.80 13.67 2.07
N THR A 82 6.05 14.69 2.88
CA THR A 82 7.02 14.59 3.99
C THR A 82 6.40 13.93 5.22
N GLY A 83 7.23 13.42 6.12
CA GLY A 83 6.78 12.88 7.42
C GLY A 83 5.89 13.87 8.20
N ASP A 84 6.28 15.15 8.24
CA ASP A 84 5.51 16.21 8.90
C ASP A 84 4.12 16.39 8.29
N GLU A 85 4.00 16.36 6.96
CA GLU A 85 2.71 16.46 6.28
C GLU A 85 1.82 15.24 6.56
N VAL A 86 2.42 14.05 6.71
CA VAL A 86 1.71 12.82 7.07
C VAL A 86 1.17 12.91 8.50
N GLU A 87 2.01 13.28 9.47
CA GLU A 87 1.59 13.44 10.87
C GLU A 87 0.53 14.54 11.03
N ALA A 88 0.62 15.63 10.26
CA ALA A 88 -0.40 16.68 10.27
C ALA A 88 -1.79 16.19 9.81
N LYS A 89 -1.84 15.15 8.97
CA LYS A 89 -3.09 14.57 8.44
C LYS A 89 -3.62 13.42 9.28
N LEU A 90 -2.75 12.52 9.71
CA LEU A 90 -3.14 11.31 10.45
C LEU A 90 -3.09 11.47 11.96
N GLY A 91 -2.47 12.55 12.45
CA GLY A 91 -2.15 12.72 13.86
C GLY A 91 -0.85 12.00 14.23
N PRO A 92 -0.54 11.94 15.54
CA PRO A 92 0.71 11.38 16.03
C PRO A 92 0.86 9.90 15.66
N VAL A 93 2.08 9.48 15.37
CA VAL A 93 2.42 8.07 15.13
C VAL A 93 2.23 7.24 16.40
N ASP A 94 1.71 6.02 16.25
CA ASP A 94 1.59 5.10 17.38
C ASP A 94 2.95 4.50 17.75
N ARG A 95 3.76 4.18 16.73
CA ARG A 95 5.13 3.68 16.92
C ARG A 95 5.98 3.83 15.67
N LEU A 96 7.29 3.77 15.88
CA LEU A 96 8.30 3.71 14.83
C LEU A 96 8.81 2.27 14.69
N TRP A 97 9.21 1.89 13.48
CA TRP A 97 9.92 0.61 13.32
C TRP A 97 11.31 0.69 13.97
N PRO A 98 11.73 -0.32 14.74
CA PRO A 98 13.02 -0.29 15.41
C PRO A 98 14.18 -0.36 14.40
N MET A 99 15.23 0.40 14.64
CA MET A 99 16.46 0.36 13.85
C MET A 99 17.26 -0.92 14.11
N PRO A 100 18.00 -1.44 13.11
CA PRO A 100 18.25 -0.85 11.79
C PRO A 100 17.19 -1.21 10.73
N HIS A 101 16.65 -0.20 10.07
CA HIS A 101 15.83 -0.31 8.85
C HIS A 101 16.39 0.68 7.80
N PRO A 102 16.36 0.36 6.48
CA PRO A 102 16.86 1.28 5.44
C PRO A 102 16.07 2.58 5.38
N ASP A 103 14.74 2.49 5.53
CA ASP A 103 13.80 3.61 5.49
C ASP A 103 13.38 4.04 6.92
N TYR A 104 12.89 5.28 7.06
CA TYR A 104 12.23 5.72 8.30
C TYR A 104 10.75 5.34 8.25
N VAL A 105 10.33 4.47 9.18
CA VAL A 105 9.02 3.81 9.10
C VAL A 105 8.10 4.30 10.20
N LEU A 106 6.99 4.90 9.77
CA LEU A 106 5.91 5.40 10.62
C LEU A 106 4.74 4.41 10.64
N ILE A 107 4.17 4.15 11.82
CA ILE A 107 3.10 3.17 11.99
C ILE A 107 1.95 3.75 12.82
N TRP A 108 0.74 3.57 12.31
CA TRP A 108 -0.53 3.76 13.01
C TRP A 108 -1.24 2.40 13.07
N ASP A 109 -1.61 1.94 14.26
CA ASP A 109 -2.27 0.64 14.47
C ASP A 109 -3.82 0.80 14.50
N SER A 110 -4.37 2.02 14.63
CA SER A 110 -5.80 2.31 14.78
C SER A 110 -6.32 3.41 13.84
N PRO A 111 -7.58 3.34 13.33
CA PRO A 111 -8.57 2.26 13.50
C PRO A 111 -8.25 1.00 12.67
N HIS A 112 -7.37 1.15 11.69
CA HIS A 112 -6.80 0.06 10.90
C HIS A 112 -5.30 0.28 10.82
N PHE A 113 -4.54 -0.81 10.72
CA PHE A 113 -3.11 -0.74 10.50
C PHE A 113 -2.80 0.10 9.24
N PHE A 114 -1.89 1.04 9.38
CA PHE A 114 -1.34 1.82 8.30
C PHE A 114 0.14 2.08 8.57
N ARG A 115 0.98 1.74 7.60
CA ARG A 115 2.42 1.96 7.67
C ARG A 115 2.85 2.83 6.50
N VAL A 116 3.74 3.77 6.78
CA VAL A 116 4.31 4.68 5.80
C VAL A 116 5.83 4.60 5.90
N ASP A 117 6.48 4.29 4.77
CA ASP A 117 7.93 4.26 4.67
C ASP A 117 8.40 5.56 4.01
N LEU A 118 9.22 6.32 4.72
CA LEU A 118 9.89 7.51 4.21
C LEU A 118 11.30 7.15 3.73
N ASP A 119 11.64 7.62 2.54
CA ASP A 119 13.00 7.58 2.06
C ASP A 119 13.91 8.37 3.02
N ARG A 120 15.04 7.78 3.39
CA ARG A 120 15.91 8.34 4.43
C ARG A 120 16.68 9.57 3.98
N GLU A 121 16.90 9.74 2.68
CA GLU A 121 17.65 10.88 2.16
C GLU A 121 16.73 12.07 1.92
N THR A 122 15.52 11.82 1.41
CA THR A 122 14.57 12.89 1.05
C THR A 122 13.53 13.16 2.13
N GLU A 123 13.37 12.25 3.11
CA GLU A 123 12.32 12.26 4.13
C GLU A 123 10.89 12.27 3.55
N GLN A 124 10.75 11.76 2.32
CA GLN A 124 9.48 11.71 1.59
C GLN A 124 8.90 10.30 1.56
N VAL A 125 7.57 10.20 1.56
CA VAL A 125 6.82 8.95 1.43
C VAL A 125 7.22 8.25 0.14
N LYS A 126 7.77 7.05 0.31
CA LYS A 126 8.19 6.17 -0.78
C LYS A 126 7.24 4.99 -0.95
N LYS A 127 6.70 4.47 0.15
CA LYS A 127 5.73 3.36 0.15
C LYS A 127 4.70 3.52 1.26
N MET A 128 3.51 2.97 1.02
CA MET A 128 2.45 2.87 2.01
C MET A 128 1.92 1.43 2.07
N TYR A 129 1.48 1.00 3.26
CA TYR A 129 0.99 -0.35 3.51
C TYR A 129 -0.32 -0.31 4.29
N ARG A 130 -1.27 -1.15 3.88
CA ARG A 130 -2.48 -1.50 4.64
C ARG A 130 -2.49 -3.00 4.90
#